data_AF-A0A2W6BNN0-F1
#
_entry.id   AF-A0A2W6BNN0-F1
#
_cell.length_a   1.000
_cell.length_b   1.000
_cell.length_c   1.000
_cell.angle_alpha   90.00
_cell.angle_beta   90.00
_cell.angle_gamma   90.00
#
_symmetry.space_group_name_H-M   'P 1'
#
loop_
_entity.id
_entity.type
_entity.pdbx_description
1 polymer ?
#
loop_
_entity_poly.entity_id
_entity_poly.type
_entity_poly.pdbx_seq_one_letter_code
_entity_poly.pdbx_strand_id
1 'polypeptide(L)'
;MVRRSVATQEQLLGSVSDQLIAARARLVRLRADYARDRQVLADQLRARYEAPPPALVNVVVDSGGFNELVNGIRDLTAVERQNVAIAKAVAAARVAVQTQTVRLAEVQARRRRATAAVLAERDNIAQLKAAIVGRELSAQRVQNADTATLSALHHTLLHEAAVLDAQAARAQTLSRGGAVAASGGCTSGPFVPHGGSYGFFPAPGTDYSVNQEPILAAALDQLGKALQLHLTGISGYRTPQHSLEVGGFADDPHTRGEASDTPGVEGVPESTRNQFCLTRPFPGPAEADHIQLS
;
A
#
# COMPACT_ATOMS: atom_id res chain seq x y z
N MET A 1 5.57 -18.13 -2.76
CA MET A 1 5.31 -19.58 -2.58
C MET A 1 4.75 -20.26 -3.85
N VAL A 2 3.81 -19.66 -4.59
CA VAL A 2 3.11 -20.31 -5.72
C VAL A 2 4.04 -20.73 -6.88
N ARG A 3 5.04 -19.91 -7.25
CA ARG A 3 6.04 -20.30 -8.28
C ARG A 3 6.85 -21.55 -7.91
N ARG A 4 7.20 -21.71 -6.62
CA ARG A 4 7.86 -22.93 -6.13
C ARG A 4 6.93 -24.14 -6.25
N SER A 5 5.63 -23.96 -5.97
CA SER A 5 4.61 -25.01 -6.14
C SER A 5 4.53 -25.51 -7.60
N VAL A 6 4.54 -24.60 -8.58
CA VAL A 6 4.54 -24.98 -10.01
C VAL A 6 5.78 -25.79 -10.36
N ALA A 7 6.98 -25.35 -9.95
CA ALA A 7 8.22 -26.07 -10.22
C ALA A 7 8.22 -27.49 -9.61
N THR A 8 7.76 -27.64 -8.37
CA THR A 8 7.58 -28.94 -7.72
C THR A 8 6.60 -29.84 -8.50
N GLN A 9 5.51 -29.27 -9.02
CA GLN A 9 4.53 -30.02 -9.80
C GLN A 9 5.06 -30.46 -11.17
N GLU A 10 5.93 -29.67 -11.82
CA GLU A 10 6.62 -30.08 -13.05
C GLU A 10 7.56 -31.27 -12.81
N GLN A 11 8.34 -31.22 -11.72
CA GLN A 11 9.22 -32.32 -11.34
C GLN A 11 8.42 -33.60 -11.04
N LEU A 12 7.33 -33.48 -10.29
CA LEU A 12 6.43 -34.60 -10.01
C LEU A 12 5.78 -35.14 -11.28
N LEU A 13 5.40 -34.28 -12.23
CA LEU A 13 4.82 -34.69 -13.50
C LEU A 13 5.79 -35.53 -14.32
N GLY A 14 7.06 -35.11 -14.40
CA GLY A 14 8.12 -35.88 -15.04
C GLY A 14 8.30 -37.25 -14.39
N SER A 15 8.50 -37.27 -13.07
CA SER A 15 8.70 -38.52 -12.32
C SER A 15 7.55 -39.52 -12.47
N VAL A 16 6.29 -39.06 -12.40
CA VAL A 16 5.11 -39.94 -12.56
C VAL A 16 4.97 -40.42 -14.00
N SER A 17 5.31 -39.60 -14.99
CA SER A 17 5.31 -40.00 -16.40
C SER A 17 6.34 -41.10 -16.67
N ASP A 18 7.56 -40.96 -16.14
CA ASP A 18 8.61 -41.98 -16.25
C ASP A 18 8.19 -43.29 -15.60
N GLN A 19 7.58 -43.23 -14.41
CA GLN A 19 7.04 -44.40 -13.72
C GLN A 19 5.94 -45.09 -14.53
N LEU A 20 5.06 -44.33 -15.19
CA LEU A 20 4.02 -44.88 -16.05
C LEU A 20 4.60 -45.56 -17.30
N ILE A 21 5.63 -44.97 -17.93
CA ILE A 21 6.34 -45.56 -19.07
C ILE A 21 7.00 -46.88 -18.65
N ALA A 22 7.71 -46.89 -17.53
CA ALA A 22 8.36 -48.08 -16.99
C ALA A 22 7.34 -49.19 -16.66
N ALA A 23 6.21 -48.84 -16.04
CA ALA A 23 5.14 -49.79 -15.70
C ALA A 23 4.50 -50.40 -16.96
N ARG A 24 4.25 -49.59 -17.99
CA ARG A 24 3.74 -50.07 -19.28
C ARG A 24 4.73 -51.01 -19.98
N ALA A 25 6.01 -50.65 -20.02
CA ALA A 25 7.05 -51.49 -20.61
C ALA A 25 7.20 -52.84 -19.89
N ARG A 26 7.07 -52.86 -18.55
CA ARG A 26 7.04 -54.09 -17.76
C ARG A 26 5.82 -54.95 -18.08
N LEU A 27 4.63 -54.35 -18.19
CA LEU A 27 3.39 -55.05 -18.52
C LEU A 27 3.45 -55.70 -19.91
N VAL A 28 4.01 -55.01 -20.91
CA VAL A 28 4.19 -55.56 -22.26
C VAL A 28 5.12 -56.78 -22.23
N ARG A 29 6.28 -56.68 -21.56
CA ARG A 29 7.21 -57.81 -21.41
C ARG A 29 6.56 -59.01 -20.74
N LEU A 30 5.93 -58.81 -19.58
CA LEU A 30 5.28 -59.90 -18.84
C LEU A 30 4.16 -60.58 -19.64
N ARG A 31 3.42 -59.83 -20.48
CA ARG A 31 2.41 -60.43 -21.38
C ARG A 31 3.05 -61.28 -22.47
N ALA A 32 4.17 -60.84 -23.03
CA ALA A 32 4.90 -61.60 -24.04
C ALA A 32 5.48 -62.89 -23.45
N ASP A 33 6.08 -62.82 -22.26
CA ASP A 33 6.61 -63.98 -21.54
C ASP A 33 5.48 -64.97 -21.21
N TYR A 34 4.34 -64.49 -20.70
CA TYR A 34 3.18 -65.33 -20.42
C TYR A 34 2.64 -66.04 -21.66
N ALA A 35 2.57 -65.35 -22.81
CA ALA A 35 2.09 -65.94 -24.06
C ALA A 35 3.04 -67.06 -24.54
N ARG A 36 4.35 -66.83 -24.44
CA ARG A 36 5.38 -67.82 -24.79
C ARG A 36 5.33 -69.05 -23.90
N ASP A 37 5.31 -68.86 -22.58
CA ASP A 37 5.33 -69.96 -21.60
C ASP A 37 4.04 -70.80 -21.67
N ARG A 38 2.90 -70.17 -22.02
CA ARG A 38 1.66 -70.91 -22.31
C ARG A 38 1.77 -71.77 -23.57
N GLN A 39 2.45 -71.28 -24.62
CA GLN A 39 2.62 -72.04 -25.84
C GLN A 39 3.54 -73.24 -25.61
N VAL A 40 4.67 -73.05 -24.90
CA VAL A 40 5.58 -74.14 -24.51
C VAL A 40 4.83 -75.20 -23.69
N LEU A 41 4.03 -74.78 -22.70
CA LEU A 41 3.22 -75.72 -21.91
C LEU A 41 2.24 -76.52 -22.78
N ALA A 42 1.55 -75.84 -23.71
CA ALA A 42 0.60 -76.51 -24.61
C ALA A 42 1.29 -77.53 -25.53
N ASP A 43 2.46 -77.19 -26.07
CA ASP A 43 3.24 -78.09 -26.93
C ASP A 43 3.79 -79.29 -26.14
N GLN A 44 4.25 -79.08 -24.90
CA GLN A 44 4.69 -80.17 -24.01
C GLN A 44 3.55 -81.10 -23.60
N LEU A 45 2.35 -80.56 -23.32
CA LEU A 45 1.17 -81.35 -23.02
C LEU A 45 0.71 -82.16 -24.24
N ARG A 46 0.73 -81.56 -25.43
CA ARG A 46 0.42 -82.25 -26.69
C ARG A 46 1.41 -83.37 -26.98
N ALA A 47 2.71 -83.08 -26.92
CA ALA A 47 3.76 -84.08 -27.17
C ALA A 47 3.66 -85.28 -26.22
N ARG A 48 3.29 -85.06 -24.95
CA ARG A 48 3.03 -86.14 -23.99
C ARG A 48 1.77 -86.95 -24.29
N TYR A 49 0.72 -86.30 -24.79
CA TYR A 49 -0.52 -86.97 -25.17
C TYR A 49 -0.34 -87.82 -26.44
N GLU A 50 0.45 -87.32 -27.39
CA GLU A 50 0.73 -87.97 -28.68
C GLU A 50 1.82 -89.04 -28.58
N ALA A 51 2.60 -89.07 -27.49
CA ALA A 51 3.61 -90.10 -27.27
C ALA A 51 2.95 -91.49 -27.09
N PRO A 52 3.41 -92.53 -27.79
CA PRO A 52 2.87 -93.87 -27.63
C PRO A 52 2.99 -94.32 -26.16
N PRO A 53 1.95 -94.95 -25.57
CA PRO A 53 2.05 -95.46 -24.22
C PRO A 53 3.19 -96.49 -24.18
N PRO A 54 4.09 -96.43 -23.17
CA PRO A 54 5.16 -97.42 -23.08
C PRO A 54 4.52 -98.80 -22.94
N ALA A 55 4.88 -99.73 -23.82
CA ALA A 55 4.46 -101.12 -23.68
C ALA A 55 4.93 -101.59 -22.29
N LEU A 56 3.99 -101.98 -21.44
CA LEU A 56 4.20 -102.32 -20.02
C LEU A 56 5.29 -103.39 -19.81
N VAL A 57 5.67 -104.11 -20.86
CA VAL A 57 6.71 -105.14 -20.87
C VAL A 57 8.13 -104.56 -20.96
N ASN A 58 8.32 -103.29 -21.32
CA ASN A 58 9.64 -102.66 -21.53
C ASN A 58 10.13 -101.78 -20.36
N VAL A 59 9.33 -101.62 -19.30
CA VAL A 59 9.67 -100.74 -18.15
C VAL A 59 10.48 -101.46 -17.08
N VAL A 60 10.65 -102.79 -17.19
CA VAL A 60 11.41 -103.59 -16.21
C VAL A 60 12.91 -103.69 -16.57
N VAL A 61 13.33 -103.29 -17.78
CA VAL A 61 14.70 -103.54 -18.26
C VAL A 61 15.52 -102.28 -18.53
N ASP A 62 14.91 -101.10 -18.72
CA ASP A 62 15.65 -99.88 -19.08
C ASP A 62 15.51 -98.77 -18.03
N SER A 63 16.61 -98.46 -17.33
CA SER A 63 16.69 -97.38 -16.33
C SER A 63 16.52 -95.97 -16.92
N GLY A 64 16.50 -95.83 -18.24
CA GLY A 64 16.33 -94.55 -18.95
C GLY A 64 14.88 -94.06 -18.99
N GLY A 65 13.91 -94.93 -19.32
CA GLY A 65 12.53 -94.52 -19.60
C GLY A 65 11.75 -93.99 -18.39
N PHE A 66 12.01 -94.52 -17.19
CA PHE A 66 11.40 -93.99 -15.96
C PHE A 66 11.96 -92.61 -15.59
N ASN A 67 13.28 -92.41 -15.76
CA ASN A 67 13.91 -91.12 -15.50
C ASN A 67 13.40 -90.02 -16.43
N GLU A 68 13.20 -90.33 -17.71
CA GLU A 68 12.65 -89.38 -18.69
C GLU A 68 11.21 -88.96 -18.37
N LEU A 69 10.35 -89.92 -17.97
CA LEU A 69 8.98 -89.64 -17.55
C LEU A 69 8.96 -88.69 -16.34
N VAL A 70 9.75 -89.00 -15.31
CA VAL A 70 9.85 -88.22 -14.08
C VAL A 70 10.41 -86.82 -14.36
N ASN A 71 11.45 -86.70 -15.18
CA ASN A 71 12.04 -85.41 -15.55
C ASN A 71 11.03 -84.53 -16.28
N GLY A 72 10.30 -85.05 -17.26
CA GLY A 72 9.34 -84.20 -17.95
C GLY A 72 8.09 -83.84 -17.09
N ILE A 73 7.72 -84.61 -16.06
CA ILE A 73 6.65 -84.21 -15.12
C ILE A 73 7.16 -83.05 -14.25
N ARG A 74 8.42 -83.11 -13.82
CA ARG A 74 9.07 -82.02 -13.08
C ARG A 74 9.17 -80.77 -13.94
N ASP A 75 9.53 -80.89 -15.21
CA ASP A 75 9.61 -79.77 -16.15
C ASP A 75 8.23 -79.11 -16.38
N LEU A 76 7.18 -79.90 -16.63
CA LEU A 76 5.80 -79.39 -16.74
C LEU A 76 5.37 -78.63 -15.48
N THR A 77 5.63 -79.21 -14.30
CA THR A 77 5.28 -78.60 -13.02
C THR A 77 6.04 -77.29 -12.81
N ALA A 78 7.30 -77.20 -13.25
CA ALA A 78 8.10 -75.98 -13.20
C ALA A 78 7.52 -74.89 -14.12
N VAL A 79 7.15 -75.24 -15.36
CA VAL A 79 6.53 -74.33 -16.34
C VAL A 79 5.16 -73.85 -15.83
N GLU A 80 4.34 -74.72 -15.23
CA GLU A 80 3.06 -74.33 -14.62
C GLU A 80 3.25 -73.31 -13.49
N ARG A 81 4.19 -73.58 -12.57
CA ARG A 81 4.51 -72.64 -11.47
C ARG A 81 5.00 -71.30 -11.99
N GLN A 82 5.83 -71.31 -13.04
CA GLN A 82 6.29 -70.09 -13.70
C GLN A 82 5.14 -69.31 -14.35
N ASN A 83 4.24 -70.00 -15.06
CA ASN A 83 3.04 -69.40 -15.65
C ASN A 83 2.14 -68.73 -14.59
N VAL A 84 1.92 -69.39 -13.44
CA VAL A 84 1.16 -68.82 -12.32
C VAL A 84 1.87 -67.59 -11.74
N ALA A 85 3.19 -67.63 -11.60
CA ALA A 85 3.97 -66.49 -11.11
C ALA A 85 3.90 -65.29 -12.07
N ILE A 86 4.02 -65.52 -13.38
CA ILE A 86 3.91 -64.47 -14.40
C ILE A 86 2.49 -63.91 -14.46
N ALA A 87 1.45 -64.75 -14.38
CA ALA A 87 0.07 -64.28 -14.34
C ALA A 87 -0.18 -63.32 -13.16
N LYS A 88 0.32 -63.66 -11.97
CA LYS A 88 0.29 -62.78 -10.80
C LYS A 88 1.07 -61.48 -11.05
N ALA A 89 2.24 -61.55 -11.67
CA ALA A 89 3.04 -60.38 -12.02
C ALA A 89 2.34 -59.47 -13.05
N VAL A 90 1.65 -60.04 -14.04
CA VAL A 90 0.82 -59.29 -15.02
C VAL A 90 -0.33 -58.57 -14.30
N ALA A 91 -1.02 -59.24 -13.39
CA ALA A 91 -2.09 -58.63 -12.60
C ALA A 91 -1.57 -57.45 -11.77
N ALA A 92 -0.45 -57.65 -11.05
CA ALA A 92 0.20 -56.58 -10.30
C ALA A 92 0.67 -55.42 -11.19
N ALA A 93 1.23 -55.70 -12.37
CA ALA A 93 1.66 -54.68 -13.32
C ALA A 93 0.49 -53.87 -13.89
N ARG A 94 -0.68 -54.51 -14.13
CA ARG A 94 -1.91 -53.79 -14.53
C ARG A 94 -2.37 -52.83 -13.43
N VAL A 95 -2.37 -53.27 -12.18
CA VAL A 95 -2.70 -52.42 -11.03
C VAL A 95 -1.72 -51.25 -10.93
N ALA A 96 -0.41 -51.50 -11.08
CA ALA A 96 0.59 -50.44 -11.07
C ALA A 96 0.38 -49.39 -12.17
N VAL A 97 0.05 -49.81 -13.41
CA VAL A 97 -0.29 -48.89 -14.51
C VAL A 97 -1.52 -48.04 -14.16
N GLN A 98 -2.56 -48.65 -13.58
CA GLN A 98 -3.76 -47.93 -13.16
C GLN A 98 -3.45 -46.91 -12.07
N THR A 99 -2.72 -47.30 -11.02
CA THR A 99 -2.30 -46.40 -9.93
C THR A 99 -1.50 -45.22 -10.47
N GLN A 100 -0.54 -45.46 -11.36
CA GLN A 100 0.26 -44.37 -11.93
C GLN A 100 -0.53 -43.45 -12.86
N THR A 101 -1.54 -43.98 -13.56
CA THR A 101 -2.44 -43.18 -14.38
C THR A 101 -3.31 -42.25 -13.51
N VAL A 102 -3.85 -42.75 -12.39
CA VAL A 102 -4.61 -41.93 -11.44
C VAL A 102 -3.71 -40.85 -10.83
N ARG A 103 -2.51 -41.23 -10.37
CA ARG A 103 -1.53 -40.28 -9.82
C ARG A 103 -1.14 -39.20 -10.83
N LEU A 104 -0.99 -39.55 -12.11
CA LEU A 104 -0.70 -38.60 -13.18
C LEU A 104 -1.82 -37.57 -13.32
N ALA A 105 -3.07 -38.01 -13.33
CA ALA A 105 -4.23 -37.12 -13.42
C ALA A 105 -4.30 -36.15 -12.23
N GLU A 106 -4.03 -36.63 -11.01
CA GLU A 106 -3.99 -35.79 -9.82
C GLU A 106 -2.89 -34.73 -9.89
N VAL A 107 -1.66 -35.11 -10.29
CA VAL A 107 -0.54 -34.16 -10.45
C VAL A 107 -0.86 -33.13 -11.52
N GLN A 108 -1.45 -33.52 -12.64
CA GLN A 108 -1.89 -32.60 -13.69
C GLN A 108 -2.98 -31.62 -13.19
N ALA A 109 -3.95 -32.09 -12.42
CA ALA A 109 -4.99 -31.25 -11.84
C ALA A 109 -4.41 -30.24 -10.83
N ARG A 110 -3.46 -30.66 -9.99
CA ARG A 110 -2.74 -29.77 -9.06
C ARG A 110 -1.92 -28.73 -9.82
N ARG A 111 -1.23 -29.12 -10.91
CA ARG A 111 -0.48 -28.24 -11.81
C ARG A 111 -1.34 -27.14 -12.43
N ARG A 112 -2.50 -27.51 -12.97
CA ARG A 112 -3.45 -26.54 -13.55
C ARG A 112 -3.91 -25.52 -12.51
N ARG A 113 -4.26 -25.97 -11.30
CA ARG A 113 -4.66 -25.07 -10.19
C ARG A 113 -3.55 -24.11 -9.77
N ALA A 114 -2.32 -24.59 -9.60
CA ALA A 114 -1.21 -23.71 -9.23
C ALA A 114 -0.90 -22.69 -10.34
N THR A 115 -0.96 -23.10 -11.61
CA THR A 115 -0.77 -22.20 -12.75
C THR A 115 -1.85 -21.11 -12.79
N ALA A 116 -3.12 -21.47 -12.59
CA ALA A 116 -4.21 -20.52 -12.50
C ALA A 116 -4.02 -19.53 -11.34
N ALA A 117 -3.56 -20.00 -10.18
CA ALA A 117 -3.25 -19.14 -9.05
C ALA A 117 -2.10 -18.16 -9.34
N VAL A 118 -1.06 -18.58 -10.09
CA VAL A 118 0.02 -17.66 -10.54
C VAL A 118 -0.53 -16.56 -11.44
N LEU A 119 -1.44 -16.88 -12.36
CA LEU A 119 -2.05 -15.90 -13.26
C LEU A 119 -2.90 -14.90 -12.48
N ALA A 120 -3.76 -15.37 -11.57
CA ALA A 120 -4.57 -14.49 -10.73
C ALA A 120 -3.71 -13.54 -9.88
N GLU A 121 -2.63 -14.05 -9.28
CA GLU A 121 -1.68 -13.23 -8.52
C GLU A 121 -1.00 -12.17 -9.39
N ARG A 122 -0.59 -12.55 -10.61
CA ARG A 122 0.02 -11.61 -11.56
C ARG A 122 -0.96 -10.49 -11.93
N ASP A 123 -2.21 -10.83 -12.18
CA ASP A 123 -3.22 -9.86 -12.58
C ASP A 123 -3.59 -8.93 -11.41
N ASN A 124 -3.65 -9.44 -10.17
CA ASN A 124 -3.79 -8.61 -8.97
C ASN A 124 -2.63 -7.60 -8.82
N ILE A 125 -1.39 -8.04 -9.01
CA ILE A 125 -0.22 -7.15 -8.97
C ILE A 125 -0.30 -6.09 -10.07
N ALA A 126 -0.73 -6.45 -11.28
CA ALA A 126 -0.90 -5.50 -12.37
C ALA A 126 -1.97 -4.44 -12.05
N GLN A 127 -3.10 -4.86 -11.48
CA GLN A 127 -4.17 -3.94 -11.04
C GLN A 127 -3.70 -3.02 -9.92
N LEU A 128 -2.96 -3.53 -8.93
CA LEU A 128 -2.41 -2.71 -7.85
C LEU A 128 -1.42 -1.66 -8.38
N LYS A 129 -0.53 -2.05 -9.30
CA LYS A 129 0.39 -1.11 -9.97
C LYS A 129 -0.37 -0.03 -10.73
N ALA A 130 -1.40 -0.40 -11.49
CA ALA A 130 -2.23 0.57 -12.21
C ALA A 130 -2.94 1.54 -11.25
N ALA A 131 -3.45 1.05 -10.12
CA ALA A 131 -4.08 1.88 -9.09
C ALA A 131 -3.10 2.87 -8.45
N ILE A 132 -1.87 2.44 -8.15
CA ILE A 132 -0.80 3.31 -7.62
C ILE A 132 -0.47 4.41 -8.62
N VAL A 133 -0.21 4.06 -9.88
CA VAL A 133 0.06 5.05 -10.95
C VAL A 133 -1.11 6.02 -11.12
N GLY A 134 -2.35 5.53 -11.06
CA GLY A 134 -3.54 6.38 -11.12
C GLY A 134 -3.64 7.37 -9.95
N ARG A 135 -3.24 6.96 -8.75
CA ARG A 135 -3.18 7.81 -7.57
C ARG A 135 -2.07 8.86 -7.67
N GLU A 136 -0.89 8.47 -8.14
CA GLU A 136 0.24 9.38 -8.37
C GLU A 136 -0.11 10.45 -9.41
N LEU A 137 -0.72 10.05 -10.53
CA LEU A 137 -1.20 11.00 -11.55
C LEU A 137 -2.25 11.97 -11.01
N SER A 138 -3.16 11.49 -10.17
CA SER A 138 -4.16 12.35 -9.52
C SER A 138 -3.51 13.33 -8.54
N ALA A 139 -2.56 12.88 -7.72
CA ALA A 139 -1.81 13.73 -6.81
C ALA A 139 -1.00 14.80 -7.56
N GLN A 140 -0.34 14.43 -8.66
CA GLN A 140 0.40 15.38 -9.50
C GLN A 140 -0.52 16.44 -10.11
N ARG A 141 -1.73 16.06 -10.54
CA ARG A 141 -2.72 17.02 -11.07
C ARG A 141 -3.16 18.03 -10.02
N VAL A 142 -3.40 17.58 -8.78
CA VAL A 142 -3.73 18.47 -7.65
C VAL A 142 -2.58 19.44 -7.39
N GLN A 143 -1.34 18.95 -7.27
CA GLN A 143 -0.17 19.81 -7.07
C GLN A 143 0.00 20.86 -8.19
N ASN A 144 -0.20 20.47 -9.45
CA ASN A 144 -0.13 21.40 -10.57
C ASN A 144 -1.21 22.48 -10.49
N ALA A 145 -2.43 22.13 -10.08
CA ALA A 145 -3.54 23.07 -9.90
C ALA A 145 -3.27 24.04 -8.74
N ASP A 146 -2.75 23.54 -7.63
CA ASP A 146 -2.37 24.35 -6.46
C ASP A 146 -1.26 25.34 -6.85
N THR A 147 -0.24 24.87 -7.58
CA THR A 147 0.86 25.72 -8.06
C THR A 147 0.36 26.82 -9.00
N ALA A 148 -0.56 26.50 -9.91
CA ALA A 148 -1.18 27.49 -10.79
C ALA A 148 -2.02 28.52 -10.00
N THR A 149 -2.73 28.07 -8.98
CA THR A 149 -3.52 28.94 -8.09
C THR A 149 -2.62 29.90 -7.31
N LEU A 150 -1.53 29.39 -6.72
CA LEU A 150 -0.53 30.21 -6.02
C LEU A 150 0.13 31.23 -6.96
N SER A 151 0.47 30.82 -8.18
CA SER A 151 1.00 31.73 -9.21
C SER A 151 0.03 32.85 -9.54
N ALA A 152 -1.25 32.54 -9.71
CA ALA A 152 -2.28 33.52 -10.02
C ALA A 152 -2.48 34.50 -8.86
N LEU A 153 -2.57 34.00 -7.62
CA LEU A 153 -2.66 34.83 -6.41
C LEU A 153 -1.45 35.75 -6.27
N HIS A 154 -0.25 35.24 -6.50
CA HIS A 154 0.97 36.05 -6.45
C HIS A 154 0.94 37.21 -7.47
N HIS A 155 0.49 36.95 -8.71
CA HIS A 155 0.34 38.00 -9.71
C HIS A 155 -0.72 39.04 -9.32
N THR A 156 -1.86 38.61 -8.76
CA THR A 156 -2.90 39.53 -8.28
C THR A 156 -2.37 40.43 -7.17
N LEU A 157 -1.68 39.85 -6.17
CA LEU A 157 -1.09 40.61 -5.07
C LEU A 157 -0.03 41.61 -5.54
N LEU A 158 0.83 41.22 -6.49
CA LEU A 158 1.79 42.14 -7.09
C LEU A 158 1.11 43.29 -7.84
N HIS A 159 0.02 43.01 -8.55
CA HIS A 159 -0.75 44.03 -9.24
C HIS A 159 -1.44 44.99 -8.25
N GLU A 160 -2.08 44.46 -7.20
CA GLU A 160 -2.71 45.26 -6.15
C GLU A 160 -1.69 46.15 -5.43
N ALA A 161 -0.53 45.61 -5.09
CA ALA A 161 0.57 46.38 -4.51
C ALA A 161 1.00 47.54 -5.44
N ALA A 162 1.18 47.28 -6.73
CA ALA A 162 1.54 48.31 -7.69
C ALA A 162 0.45 49.40 -7.83
N VAL A 163 -0.83 49.02 -7.75
CA VAL A 163 -1.95 49.97 -7.77
C VAL A 163 -1.95 50.83 -6.50
N LEU A 164 -1.74 50.24 -5.32
CA LEU A 164 -1.66 50.95 -4.05
C LEU A 164 -0.46 51.92 -4.02
N ASP A 165 0.71 51.49 -4.49
CA ASP A 165 1.90 52.34 -4.61
C ASP A 165 1.63 53.55 -5.53
N ALA A 166 0.96 53.32 -6.67
CA ALA A 166 0.59 54.40 -7.58
C ALA A 166 -0.43 55.38 -6.94
N GLN A 167 -1.38 54.87 -6.15
CA GLN A 167 -2.33 55.71 -5.41
C GLN A 167 -1.64 56.52 -4.31
N ALA A 168 -0.74 55.91 -3.54
CA ALA A 168 0.04 56.57 -2.51
C ALA A 168 0.94 57.68 -3.09
N ALA A 169 1.61 57.40 -4.23
CA ALA A 169 2.39 58.41 -4.94
C ALA A 169 1.52 59.60 -5.38
N ARG A 170 0.32 59.34 -5.92
CA ARG A 170 -0.66 60.39 -6.28
C ARG A 170 -1.12 61.19 -5.06
N ALA A 171 -1.42 60.54 -3.95
CA ALA A 171 -1.80 61.19 -2.69
C ALA A 171 -0.66 62.05 -2.14
N GLN A 172 0.59 61.60 -2.17
CA GLN A 172 1.75 62.39 -1.75
C GLN A 172 1.97 63.63 -2.62
N THR A 173 1.73 63.55 -3.94
CA THR A 173 1.73 64.75 -4.79
C THR A 173 0.62 65.75 -4.44
N LEU A 174 -0.54 65.28 -3.97
CA LEU A 174 -1.64 66.14 -3.50
C LEU A 174 -1.36 66.72 -2.09
N SER A 175 -0.73 65.95 -1.21
CA SER A 175 -0.38 66.37 0.16
C SER A 175 0.85 67.29 0.25
N ARG A 176 1.68 67.37 -0.79
CA ARG A 176 2.76 68.39 -0.89
C ARG A 176 2.24 69.83 -0.95
N GLY A 177 0.91 70.04 -0.99
CA GLY A 177 0.23 71.32 -0.90
C GLY A 177 -0.24 71.76 0.50
N GLY A 178 0.04 71.01 1.59
CA GLY A 178 -0.39 71.46 2.92
C GLY A 178 0.17 70.64 4.07
N ALA A 179 1.07 71.23 4.85
CA ALA A 179 1.47 70.71 6.15
C ALA A 179 0.49 71.19 7.23
N VAL A 180 -0.10 70.27 7.99
CA VAL A 180 -0.86 70.57 9.20
C VAL A 180 -0.62 69.49 10.27
N ALA A 181 -0.67 69.92 11.53
CA ALA A 181 -0.34 69.18 12.74
C ALA A 181 -1.13 67.87 12.93
N ALA A 182 -0.50 66.91 13.62
CA ALA A 182 -1.08 65.60 13.94
C ALA A 182 -2.30 65.74 14.87
N SER A 183 -3.49 65.71 14.27
CA SER A 183 -4.74 65.32 14.92
C SER A 183 -4.88 63.79 14.85
N GLY A 184 -5.33 63.17 15.94
CA GLY A 184 -5.65 61.73 15.96
C GLY A 184 -6.50 61.32 14.75
N GLY A 185 -6.11 60.23 14.13
CA GLY A 185 -6.74 59.70 12.94
C GLY A 185 -6.48 58.21 12.83
N CYS A 186 -7.42 57.52 12.22
CA CYS A 186 -7.33 56.08 12.03
C CYS A 186 -6.24 55.76 11.00
N THR A 187 -5.31 54.90 11.38
CA THR A 187 -4.34 54.34 10.43
C THR A 187 -4.96 53.16 9.69
N SER A 188 -4.70 53.08 8.40
CA SER A 188 -5.05 51.92 7.56
C SER A 188 -3.82 51.14 7.09
N GLY A 189 -2.62 51.60 7.45
CA GLY A 189 -1.36 50.95 7.10
C GLY A 189 -0.86 50.00 8.20
N PRO A 190 -0.04 49.00 7.83
CA PRO A 190 0.52 48.07 8.80
C PRO A 190 1.54 48.75 9.72
N PHE A 191 1.69 48.21 10.93
CA PHE A 191 2.70 48.63 11.88
C PHE A 191 4.11 48.45 11.31
N VAL A 192 4.93 49.48 11.51
CA VAL A 192 6.35 49.44 11.15
C VAL A 192 7.15 49.49 12.45
N PRO A 193 7.90 48.42 12.80
CA PRO A 193 8.71 48.41 14.01
C PRO A 193 9.70 49.57 14.06
N HIS A 194 9.85 50.17 15.23
CA HIS A 194 10.79 51.25 15.49
C HIS A 194 11.38 51.15 16.89
N GLY A 195 12.47 51.89 17.12
CA GLY A 195 13.01 52.13 18.46
C GLY A 195 12.39 53.38 19.11
N GLY A 196 12.77 53.68 20.35
CA GLY A 196 12.36 54.89 21.06
C GLY A 196 11.71 54.58 22.42
N SER A 197 11.23 55.64 23.09
CA SER A 197 10.64 55.53 24.44
C SER A 197 9.11 55.40 24.42
N TYR A 198 8.45 55.85 23.36
CA TYR A 198 6.99 55.96 23.27
C TYR A 198 6.48 55.33 21.96
N GLY A 199 5.29 54.74 22.02
CA GLY A 199 4.69 53.97 20.94
C GLY A 199 4.32 52.56 21.39
N PHE A 200 4.09 51.68 20.42
CA PHE A 200 3.75 50.29 20.65
C PHE A 200 4.95 49.37 20.43
N PHE A 201 5.13 48.42 21.35
CA PHE A 201 6.23 47.46 21.36
C PHE A 201 5.68 46.05 21.58
N PRO A 202 5.74 45.17 20.56
CA PRO A 202 5.31 43.78 20.75
C PRO A 202 6.27 43.05 21.69
N ALA A 203 5.73 42.33 22.67
CA ALA A 203 6.53 41.52 23.58
C ALA A 203 7.16 40.33 22.81
N PRO A 204 8.36 39.85 23.22
CA PRO A 204 8.97 38.69 22.59
C PRO A 204 8.03 37.48 22.57
N GLY A 205 7.88 36.84 21.41
CA GLY A 205 7.02 35.66 21.24
C GLY A 205 5.56 35.95 20.91
N THR A 206 5.18 37.21 20.76
CA THR A 206 3.87 37.61 20.22
C THR A 206 3.89 37.71 18.69
N ASP A 207 2.74 37.49 18.06
CA ASP A 207 2.53 37.66 16.62
C ASP A 207 1.51 38.78 16.42
N TYR A 208 1.85 39.76 15.59
CA TYR A 208 1.00 40.88 15.19
C TYR A 208 0.91 41.00 13.66
N SER A 209 1.23 39.92 12.95
CA SER A 209 1.28 39.88 11.49
C SER A 209 -0.01 39.34 10.85
N VAL A 210 -0.95 38.85 11.67
CA VAL A 210 -2.13 38.13 11.20
C VAL A 210 -3.33 39.09 11.07
N ASN A 211 -4.01 39.03 9.92
CA ASN A 211 -5.27 39.74 9.65
C ASN A 211 -5.22 41.23 10.01
N GLN A 212 -5.95 41.67 11.03
CA GLN A 212 -6.11 43.09 11.38
C GLN A 212 -5.06 43.58 12.38
N GLU A 213 -4.28 42.69 12.98
CA GLU A 213 -3.29 43.03 13.98
C GLU A 213 -2.20 44.01 13.52
N PRO A 214 -1.70 43.98 12.27
CA PRO A 214 -0.77 44.99 11.81
C PRO A 214 -1.35 46.40 11.89
N ILE A 215 -2.65 46.55 11.62
CA ILE A 215 -3.36 47.84 11.67
C ILE A 215 -3.64 48.22 13.12
N LEU A 216 -4.07 47.26 13.94
CA LEU A 216 -4.26 47.43 15.38
C LEU A 216 -2.98 47.90 16.08
N ALA A 217 -1.85 47.26 15.81
CA ALA A 217 -0.54 47.63 16.34
C ALA A 217 -0.11 49.03 15.87
N ALA A 218 -0.42 49.41 14.62
CA ALA A 218 -0.14 50.75 14.13
C ALA A 218 -1.00 51.82 14.82
N ALA A 219 -2.27 51.51 15.10
CA ALA A 219 -3.17 52.41 15.81
C ALA A 219 -2.73 52.58 17.28
N LEU A 220 -2.36 51.49 17.96
CA LEU A 220 -1.76 51.51 19.28
C LEU A 220 -0.45 52.31 19.30
N ASP A 221 0.37 52.19 18.26
CA ASP A 221 1.61 52.94 18.14
C ASP A 221 1.37 54.45 18.03
N GLN A 222 0.43 54.87 17.19
CA GLN A 222 0.05 56.28 17.07
C GLN A 222 -0.51 56.82 18.38
N LEU A 223 -1.36 56.06 19.06
CA LEU A 223 -1.88 56.40 20.38
C LEU A 223 -0.72 56.57 21.38
N GLY A 224 0.19 55.60 21.45
CA GLY A 224 1.35 55.61 22.34
C GLY A 224 2.25 56.81 22.10
N LYS A 225 2.52 57.15 20.84
CA LYS A 225 3.30 58.34 20.47
C LYS A 225 2.58 59.64 20.84
N ALA A 226 1.29 59.74 20.53
CA ALA A 226 0.49 60.93 20.79
C ALA A 226 0.36 61.23 22.29
N LEU A 227 0.23 60.19 23.12
CA LEU A 227 0.07 60.30 24.57
C LEU A 227 1.38 60.11 25.35
N GLN A 228 2.52 59.93 24.67
CA GLN A 228 3.81 59.61 25.28
C GLN A 228 3.73 58.40 26.23
N LEU A 229 3.04 57.35 25.79
CA LEU A 229 2.91 56.07 26.49
C LEU A 229 3.86 55.04 25.85
N HIS A 230 4.41 54.18 26.71
CA HIS A 230 5.10 52.97 26.29
C HIS A 230 4.10 51.81 26.40
N LEU A 231 3.54 51.39 25.28
CA LEU A 231 2.53 50.34 25.24
C LEU A 231 3.18 49.03 24.84
N THR A 232 3.03 48.00 25.67
CA THR A 232 3.59 46.68 25.40
C THR A 232 2.47 45.71 25.04
N GLY A 233 2.51 45.16 23.83
CA GLY A 233 1.56 44.12 23.42
C GLY A 233 1.99 42.77 23.94
N ILE A 234 1.26 42.20 24.91
CA ILE A 234 1.62 40.94 25.57
C ILE A 234 0.90 39.73 24.96
N SER A 235 -0.14 39.96 24.18
CA SER A 235 -0.95 38.92 23.53
C SER A 235 -1.51 39.50 22.24
N GLY A 236 -1.04 38.99 21.10
CA GLY A 236 -1.60 39.24 19.77
C GLY A 236 -2.29 37.98 19.25
N TYR A 237 -1.98 37.55 18.03
CA TYR A 237 -2.57 36.36 17.44
C TYR A 237 -2.14 35.12 18.19
N ARG A 238 -3.10 34.25 18.44
CA ARG A 238 -2.89 32.91 18.97
C ARG A 238 -3.58 31.89 18.09
N THR A 239 -2.96 30.72 17.92
CA THR A 239 -3.65 29.64 17.21
C THR A 239 -4.90 29.22 17.97
N PRO A 240 -5.96 28.72 17.29
CA PRO A 240 -7.15 28.17 17.94
C PRO A 240 -6.81 27.12 19.01
N GLN A 241 -5.80 26.29 18.75
CA GLN A 241 -5.31 25.30 19.70
C GLN A 241 -4.73 25.95 20.95
N HIS A 242 -3.84 26.95 20.78
CA HIS A 242 -3.22 27.61 21.93
C HIS A 242 -4.24 28.37 22.77
N SER A 243 -5.27 28.98 22.16
CA SER A 243 -6.34 29.63 22.90
C SER A 243 -7.07 28.65 23.83
N LEU A 244 -7.41 27.46 23.33
CA LEU A 244 -8.04 26.42 24.16
C LEU A 244 -7.14 25.93 25.30
N GLU A 245 -5.83 25.81 25.06
CA GLU A 245 -4.86 25.36 26.07
C GLU A 245 -4.76 26.33 27.26
N VAL A 246 -4.98 27.62 27.04
CA VAL A 246 -4.97 28.66 28.09
C VAL A 246 -6.37 28.98 28.63
N GLY A 247 -7.38 28.18 28.28
CA GLY A 247 -8.76 28.33 28.78
C GLY A 247 -9.63 29.34 28.01
N GLY A 248 -9.17 29.81 26.86
CA GLY A 248 -9.93 30.63 25.92
C GLY A 248 -10.83 29.82 24.98
N PHE A 249 -11.28 30.45 23.90
CA PHE A 249 -12.14 29.83 22.90
C PHE A 249 -11.39 29.70 21.56
N ALA A 250 -11.66 28.61 20.82
CA ALA A 250 -11.03 28.36 19.53
C ALA A 250 -11.36 29.40 18.45
N ASP A 251 -12.40 30.19 18.65
CA ASP A 251 -12.88 31.25 17.74
C ASP A 251 -13.13 32.54 18.54
N ASP A 252 -12.12 32.98 19.26
CA ASP A 252 -12.10 34.29 19.90
C ASP A 252 -11.38 35.35 19.05
N PRO A 253 -11.49 36.65 19.39
CA PRO A 253 -10.83 37.72 18.63
C PRO A 253 -9.32 37.57 18.45
N HIS A 254 -8.58 37.01 19.41
CA HIS A 254 -7.14 36.76 19.23
C HIS A 254 -6.89 35.65 18.19
N THR A 255 -7.72 34.61 18.16
CA THR A 255 -7.62 33.55 17.14
C THR A 255 -7.99 33.99 15.73
N ARG A 256 -8.62 35.16 15.61
CA ARG A 256 -8.91 35.81 14.32
C ARG A 256 -7.94 36.94 13.98
N GLY A 257 -6.97 37.26 14.86
CA GLY A 257 -6.05 38.38 14.64
C GLY A 257 -6.79 39.73 14.63
N GLU A 258 -7.73 39.90 15.55
CA GLU A 258 -8.59 41.08 15.67
C GLU A 258 -8.40 41.82 17.00
N ALA A 259 -7.58 41.29 17.92
CA ALA A 259 -7.44 41.81 19.27
C ALA A 259 -6.01 41.75 19.80
N SER A 260 -5.72 42.65 20.74
CA SER A 260 -4.45 42.73 21.46
C SER A 260 -4.69 42.97 22.94
N ASP A 261 -4.00 42.24 23.81
CA ASP A 261 -3.91 42.60 25.23
C ASP A 261 -2.67 43.48 25.38
N THR A 262 -2.90 44.75 25.74
CA THR A 262 -1.89 45.81 25.73
C THR A 262 -1.92 46.63 27.01
N PRO A 263 -1.22 46.19 28.07
CA PRO A 263 -1.11 46.97 29.29
C PRO A 263 -0.62 48.41 29.04
N GLY A 264 -1.16 49.36 29.81
CA GLY A 264 -0.92 50.79 29.69
C GLY A 264 -2.04 51.55 28.98
N VAL A 265 -2.98 50.86 28.32
CA VAL A 265 -4.16 51.47 27.67
C VAL A 265 -5.35 51.64 28.62
N GLU A 266 -5.29 51.07 29.82
CA GLU A 266 -6.40 50.97 30.76
C GLU A 266 -6.94 52.35 31.16
N GLY A 267 -6.00 53.28 31.39
CA GLY A 267 -6.26 54.66 31.83
C GLY A 267 -6.59 55.64 30.70
N VAL A 268 -6.57 55.20 29.44
CA VAL A 268 -6.96 56.06 28.30
C VAL A 268 -8.49 56.15 28.25
N PRO A 269 -9.10 57.33 28.09
CA PRO A 269 -10.54 57.43 27.88
C PRO A 269 -10.99 56.75 26.58
N GLU A 270 -12.18 56.15 26.56
CA GLU A 270 -12.73 55.52 25.35
C GLU A 270 -12.86 56.53 24.20
N SER A 271 -13.29 57.75 24.49
CA SER A 271 -13.35 58.83 23.51
C SER A 271 -11.99 59.17 22.89
N THR A 272 -10.89 59.00 23.62
CA THR A 272 -9.53 59.17 23.10
C THR A 272 -9.12 57.97 22.26
N ARG A 273 -9.41 56.73 22.69
CA ARG A 273 -9.13 55.52 21.89
C ARG A 273 -9.86 55.54 20.55
N ASN A 274 -11.12 55.95 20.54
CA ASN A 274 -11.94 56.04 19.32
C ASN A 274 -11.35 57.01 18.28
N GLN A 275 -10.57 58.02 18.69
CA GLN A 275 -9.89 58.93 17.75
C GLN A 275 -8.78 58.22 16.95
N PHE A 276 -8.29 57.09 17.45
CA PHE A 276 -7.30 56.24 16.79
C PHE A 276 -7.93 54.95 16.23
N CYS A 277 -9.26 54.90 16.12
CA CYS A 277 -10.02 53.70 15.76
C CYS A 277 -9.74 52.49 16.66
N LEU A 278 -9.53 52.73 17.97
CA LEU A 278 -9.36 51.68 18.96
C LEU A 278 -10.59 51.62 19.86
N THR A 279 -11.06 50.41 20.16
CA THR A 279 -12.16 50.18 21.10
C THR A 279 -11.78 49.18 22.18
N ARG A 280 -12.46 49.29 23.33
CA ARG A 280 -12.47 48.25 24.36
C ARG A 280 -13.85 47.59 24.32
N PRO A 281 -13.98 46.37 23.79
CA PRO A 281 -15.29 45.74 23.60
C PRO A 281 -15.95 45.31 24.92
N PHE A 282 -15.16 45.13 25.99
CA PHE A 282 -15.65 44.60 27.27
C PHE A 282 -15.68 45.66 28.37
N PRO A 283 -16.81 45.81 29.10
CA PRO A 283 -16.88 46.71 30.25
C PRO A 283 -16.25 46.09 31.49
N GLY A 284 -15.49 46.89 32.24
CA GLY A 284 -14.96 46.50 33.56
C GLY A 284 -13.43 46.35 33.61
N PRO A 285 -12.88 46.04 34.79
CA PRO A 285 -11.43 46.00 35.01
C PRO A 285 -10.75 44.69 34.58
N ALA A 286 -11.51 43.61 34.40
CA ALA A 286 -10.95 42.27 34.14
C ALA A 286 -10.34 42.10 32.74
N GLU A 287 -10.72 42.94 31.78
CA GLU A 287 -10.25 42.92 30.38
C GLU A 287 -9.92 44.35 29.93
N ALA A 288 -9.35 45.15 30.83
CA ALA A 288 -9.11 46.57 30.60
C ALA A 288 -7.99 46.84 29.58
N ASP A 289 -7.10 45.88 29.38
CA ASP A 289 -6.01 45.88 28.42
C ASP A 289 -6.39 45.27 27.06
N HIS A 290 -7.56 44.64 26.96
CA HIS A 290 -8.06 44.07 25.71
C HIS A 290 -8.56 45.16 24.75
N ILE A 291 -7.89 45.29 23.61
CA ILE A 291 -8.17 46.33 22.61
C ILE A 291 -8.39 45.70 21.24
N GLN A 292 -9.37 46.24 20.51
CA GLN A 292 -9.68 45.91 19.12
C GLN A 292 -9.78 47.18 18.28
N LEU A 293 -9.89 47.02 16.97
CA LEU A 293 -10.27 48.12 16.09
C LEU A 293 -11.77 48.44 16.27
N SER A 294 -12.12 49.73 16.27
CA SER A 294 -13.50 50.23 16.42
C SER A 294 -14.32 50.14 15.14
#